data_AF-K9ENY3-F1
#
_entry.id   AF-K9ENY3-F1
#
_cell.length_a   1.000
_cell.length_b   1.000
_cell.length_c   1.000
_cell.angle_alpha   90.00
_cell.angle_beta   90.00
_cell.angle_gamma   90.00
#
_symmetry.space_group_name_H-M   'P 1'
#
loop_
_entity.id
_entity.type
_entity.pdbx_description
1 polymer ?
#
loop_
_entity_poly.entity_id
_entity_poly.type
_entity_poly.pdbx_seq_one_letter_code
_entity_poly.pdbx_strand_id
1 'polypeptide(L)' 'MEYKYDEESVNALMKWAENAQLPKELQLSEAEKILDVKQYALANLSDIRAHYPDEFYNPAIQRLYRLKDKLEGERM' A
#
# COMPACT_ATOMS: atom_id res chain seq x y z
N MET A 1 11.03 9.33 2.10
CA MET A 1 11.85 8.32 1.39
C MET A 1 11.37 8.27 -0.06
N GLU A 2 12.24 7.91 -1.01
CA GLU A 2 11.79 7.69 -2.39
C GLU A 2 11.30 6.24 -2.50
N TYR A 3 10.02 6.05 -2.85
CA TYR A 3 9.45 4.72 -3.04
C TYR A 3 10.02 4.07 -4.29
N LYS A 4 10.20 2.75 -4.23
CA LYS A 4 10.73 1.94 -5.34
C LYS A 4 9.60 1.30 -6.13
N TYR A 5 9.71 1.32 -7.45
CA TYR A 5 8.69 0.77 -8.36
C TYR A 5 9.25 -0.35 -9.26
N ASP A 6 10.48 -0.82 -9.00
CA ASP A 6 11.03 -2.00 -9.65
C ASP A 6 10.25 -3.27 -9.25
N GLU A 7 10.29 -4.27 -10.13
CA GLU A 7 9.48 -5.49 -10.03
C GLU A 7 9.71 -6.23 -8.70
N GLU A 8 10.97 -6.28 -8.23
CA GLU A 8 11.31 -6.93 -6.96
C GLU A 8 10.63 -6.21 -5.78
N SER A 9 10.76 -4.89 -5.73
CA SER A 9 10.18 -4.05 -4.68
C SER A 9 8.65 -4.10 -4.66
N VAL A 10 8.01 -4.06 -5.84
CA VAL A 10 6.54 -4.15 -5.97
C VAL A 10 6.03 -5.53 -5.57
N ASN A 11 6.70 -6.61 -6.00
CA ASN A 11 6.34 -7.97 -5.61
C ASN A 11 6.50 -8.19 -4.09
N ALA A 12 7.55 -7.63 -3.48
CA ALA A 12 7.73 -7.68 -2.02
C ALA A 12 6.62 -6.93 -1.29
N LEU A 13 6.23 -5.75 -1.77
CA LEU A 13 5.14 -4.95 -1.19
C LEU A 13 3.78 -5.67 -1.31
N MET A 14 3.49 -6.29 -2.46
CA MET A 14 2.27 -7.08 -2.63
C MET A 14 2.21 -8.25 -1.66
N LYS A 15 3.29 -9.02 -1.54
CA LYS A 15 3.39 -10.14 -0.57
C LYS A 15 3.20 -9.67 0.87
N TRP A 16 3.78 -8.52 1.22
CA TRP A 16 3.54 -7.93 2.53
C TRP A 16 2.05 -7.62 2.74
N ALA A 17 1.41 -6.94 1.80
CA ALA A 17 0.00 -6.54 1.93
C ALA A 17 -0.96 -7.74 2.01
N GLU A 18 -0.64 -8.85 1.35
CA GLU A 18 -1.39 -10.11 1.41
C GLU A 18 -1.30 -10.81 2.77
N ASN A 19 -0.17 -10.69 3.47
CA ASN A 19 0.12 -11.44 4.70
C ASN A 19 0.07 -10.58 5.97
N ALA A 20 0.01 -9.25 5.83
CA ALA A 20 -0.02 -8.32 6.94
C ALA A 20 -1.29 -8.51 7.80
N GLN A 21 -1.12 -8.45 9.11
CA GLN A 21 -2.24 -8.31 10.03
C GLN A 21 -2.69 -6.85 10.05
N LEU A 22 -3.75 -6.57 9.30
CA LEU A 22 -4.28 -5.22 9.14
C LEU A 22 -5.32 -4.91 10.24
N PRO A 23 -5.25 -3.74 10.90
CA PRO A 23 -6.32 -3.30 11.80
C PRO A 23 -7.58 -3.01 10.98
N LYS A 24 -8.74 -2.95 11.64
CA LYS A 24 -10.00 -2.60 10.96
C LYS A 24 -9.96 -1.20 10.36
N GLU A 25 -9.53 -0.23 11.16
CA GLU A 25 -9.47 1.19 10.81
C GLU A 25 -8.06 1.72 11.09
N LEU A 26 -7.62 2.71 10.31
CA LEU A 26 -6.31 3.34 10.49
C LEU A 26 -6.38 4.83 10.16
N GLN A 27 -5.87 5.67 11.06
CA GLN A 27 -5.64 7.09 10.78
C GLN A 27 -4.30 7.23 10.04
N LEU A 28 -4.33 7.47 8.73
CA LEU A 28 -3.12 7.56 7.92
C LEU A 28 -2.41 8.91 8.17
N SER A 29 -3.17 10.02 8.11
CA SER A 29 -2.74 11.40 8.41
C SER A 29 -3.83 12.15 9.15
N GLU A 30 -3.66 13.42 9.53
CA GLU A 30 -4.75 14.21 10.14
C GLU A 30 -6.01 14.32 9.25
N ALA A 31 -5.83 14.34 7.92
CA ALA A 31 -6.93 14.49 6.96
C ALA A 31 -7.45 13.16 6.38
N GLU A 32 -6.75 12.05 6.60
CA GLU A 32 -7.03 10.77 5.94
C GLU A 32 -7.22 9.65 6.96
N LYS A 33 -8.45 9.13 7.05
CA LYS A 33 -8.79 7.93 7.83
C LYS A 33 -9.32 6.83 6.91
N ILE A 34 -8.74 5.65 7.04
CA ILE A 34 -9.20 4.44 6.35
C ILE A 34 -10.12 3.68 7.31
N LEU A 35 -11.37 3.43 6.87
CA LEU A 35 -12.39 2.75 7.69
C LEU A 35 -12.43 1.22 7.51
N ASP A 36 -11.87 0.74 6.40
CA ASP A 36 -11.66 -0.69 6.15
C ASP A 36 -10.30 -0.86 5.48
N VAL A 37 -9.28 -1.12 6.31
CA VAL A 37 -7.90 -1.24 5.83
C VAL A 37 -7.71 -2.47 4.96
N LYS A 38 -8.47 -3.54 5.20
CA LYS A 38 -8.42 -4.76 4.39
C LYS A 38 -8.95 -4.49 2.99
N GLN A 39 -10.13 -3.86 2.88
CA GLN A 39 -10.69 -3.51 1.58
C GLN A 39 -9.81 -2.50 0.84
N TYR A 40 -9.23 -1.53 1.55
CA TYR A 40 -8.27 -0.60 1.00
C TYR A 40 -7.04 -1.30 0.41
N ALA A 41 -6.42 -2.23 1.14
CA ALA A 41 -5.26 -2.98 0.66
C ALA A 41 -5.63 -3.85 -0.56
N LEU A 42 -6.78 -4.53 -0.52
CA LEU A 42 -7.27 -5.37 -1.63
C LEU A 42 -7.53 -4.58 -2.91
N ALA A 43 -8.11 -3.38 -2.82
CA ALA A 43 -8.33 -2.51 -3.99
C ALA A 43 -7.00 -2.13 -4.65
N ASN A 44 -6.01 -1.67 -3.87
CA ASN A 44 -4.70 -1.30 -4.42
C ASN A 44 -3.95 -2.53 -4.96
N LEU A 45 -4.03 -3.70 -4.31
CA LEU A 45 -3.50 -4.95 -4.85
C LEU A 45 -4.13 -5.33 -6.19
N SER A 46 -5.44 -5.14 -6.33
CA SER A 46 -6.15 -5.42 -7.59
C SER A 46 -5.66 -4.52 -8.71
N ASP A 47 -5.50 -3.22 -8.45
CA ASP A 47 -4.99 -2.26 -9.43
C ASP A 47 -3.56 -2.62 -9.85
N ILE A 48 -2.68 -2.95 -8.90
CA ILE A 48 -1.29 -3.33 -9.20
C ILE A 48 -1.24 -4.59 -10.07
N ARG A 49 -2.01 -5.63 -9.72
CA ARG A 49 -2.02 -6.90 -10.47
C ARG A 49 -2.56 -6.74 -11.90
N ALA A 50 -3.52 -5.84 -12.10
CA ALA A 50 -4.13 -5.63 -13.41
C ALA A 50 -3.28 -4.76 -14.33
N HIS A 51 -2.48 -3.85 -13.77
CA HIS A 51 -1.90 -2.76 -14.55
C HIS A 51 -0.38 -2.62 -14.45
N TYR A 52 0.29 -3.18 -13.44
CA TYR A 52 1.75 -3.11 -13.37
C TYR A 52 2.38 -3.78 -14.61
N PRO A 53 3.37 -3.15 -15.29
CA PRO A 53 4.18 -2.01 -14.85
C PRO A 53 3.75 -0.61 -15.36
N ASP A 54 2.48 -0.38 -15.67
CA ASP A 54 1.99 0.94 -16.10
C ASP A 54 2.14 2.00 -14.98
N GLU A 55 2.98 3.00 -15.21
CA GLU A 55 3.25 4.08 -14.27
C GLU A 55 2.02 4.90 -13.88
N PHE A 56 0.97 4.92 -14.72
CA PHE A 56 -0.30 5.56 -14.38
C PHE A 56 -0.90 4.99 -13.08
N TYR A 57 -0.62 3.72 -12.76
CA TYR A 57 -1.10 3.02 -11.57
C TYR A 57 -0.12 3.02 -10.40
N ASN A 58 1.02 3.73 -10.50
CA ASN A 58 1.94 3.95 -9.38
C ASN A 58 1.27 4.51 -8.11
N PRO A 59 0.18 5.31 -8.16
CA PRO A 59 -0.55 5.70 -6.96
C PRO A 59 -1.02 4.53 -6.09
N ALA A 60 -1.37 3.37 -6.67
CA ALA A 60 -1.75 2.18 -5.90
C ALA A 60 -0.57 1.61 -5.11
N ILE A 61 0.62 1.60 -5.72
CA ILE A 61 1.88 1.18 -5.09
C ILE A 61 2.25 2.14 -3.95
N GLN A 62 2.18 3.47 -4.20
CA GLN A 62 2.45 4.49 -3.18
C GLN A 62 1.54 4.36 -1.96
N ARG A 63 0.24 4.09 -2.18
CA ARG A 63 -0.72 3.89 -1.10
C ARG A 63 -0.38 2.69 -0.23
N LEU A 64 0.05 1.58 -0.83
CA LEU A 64 0.51 0.41 -0.06
C LEU A 64 1.79 0.70 0.72
N TYR A 65 2.74 1.44 0.15
CA TYR A 65 3.92 1.88 0.91
C TYR A 65 3.53 2.78 2.09
N ARG A 66 2.73 3.83 1.88
CA ARG A 66 2.26 4.70 2.97
C ARG A 66 1.54 3.92 4.07
N LEU A 67 0.74 2.93 3.68
CA LEU A 67 0.08 2.04 4.62
C LEU A 67 1.11 1.22 5.42
N LYS A 68 2.11 0.66 4.75
CA LYS A 68 3.20 -0.11 5.37
C LYS A 68 4.00 0.74 6.34
N ASP A 69 4.47 1.90 5.92
CA ASP A 69 5.23 2.84 6.74
C ASP A 69 4.45 3.20 8.01
N LYS A 70 3.14 3.46 7.87
CA LYS A 70 2.27 3.79 9.01
C LYS A 70 2.18 2.67 10.04
N LEU A 71 2.05 1.43 9.57
CA LEU A 71 1.86 0.26 10.43
C LEU A 71 3.16 -0.20 11.08
N GLU A 72 4.28 -0.07 10.38
CA GLU A 72 5.60 -0.48 10.87
C GLU A 72 6.29 0.62 11.70
N GLY A 73 5.70 1.82 11.76
CA GLY A 73 6.23 2.96 12.52
C GLY A 73 7.44 3.61 11.83
N GLU A 74 7.64 3.36 10.53
CA GLU A 74 8.63 4.07 9.74
C GLU A 74 8.11 5.49 9.48
N ARG A 75 8.89 6.49 9.88
CA ARG A 75 8.53 7.92 9.86
C ARG A 75 7.99 8.33 8.48
N MET A 76 6.73 8.78 8.46
CA MET A 76 6.17 9.63 7.38
C MET A 76 6.83 10.99 7.38
#